data_AF-A0A1Z9K329-F1
#
_entry.id   AF-A0A1Z9K329-F1
#
_cell.length_a   1.000
_cell.length_b   1.000
_cell.length_c   1.000
_cell.angle_alpha   90.00
_cell.angle_beta   90.00
_cell.angle_gamma   90.00
#
_symmetry.space_group_name_H-M   'P 1'
#
loop_
_entity.id
_entity.type
_entity.pdbx_description
1 polymer ?
#
loop_
_entity_poly.entity_id
_entity_poly.type
_entity_poly.pdbx_seq_one_letter_code
_entity_poly.pdbx_strand_id
1 'polypeptide(L)'
;MNFRRDALRSGLETLAQPGCLATSFEFFSTDDIDRLKQFSLSLPMRKARPVVGAPGREVTQDFDICFPAPRQDALDDLTSMLEELIDDIAGDTDVLDTPFELNDLAVQHYPPQSRGIGVHMDSLRYRGLVFIITLDGSSRFCVCDDREGSGARVLDESPGRLGLLSAPGFAGREGEGSRPFHFVDRITGGRLSIGLRHNSKPPD
;
A
#
# COMPACT_ATOMS: atom_id res chain seq x y z
N MET A 1 13.42 7.29 17.58
CA MET A 1 12.42 6.22 17.75
C MET A 1 11.00 6.76 17.99
N ASN A 2 10.79 7.88 18.72
CA ASN A 2 9.43 8.43 18.93
C ASN A 2 8.68 8.88 17.66
N PHE A 3 9.35 9.55 16.71
CA PHE A 3 8.63 10.14 15.56
C PHE A 3 7.81 9.14 14.73
N ARG A 4 8.43 8.03 14.29
CA ARG A 4 7.73 7.05 13.45
C ARG A 4 6.56 6.39 14.18
N ARG A 5 6.77 6.04 15.45
CA ARG A 5 5.72 5.47 16.30
C ARG A 5 4.54 6.42 16.42
N ASP A 6 4.79 7.68 16.77
CA ASP A 6 3.75 8.69 16.96
C ASP A 6 3.02 8.99 15.63
N ALA A 7 3.77 9.06 14.53
CA ALA A 7 3.21 9.27 13.19
C ALA A 7 2.30 8.09 12.77
N LEU A 8 2.76 6.84 12.95
CA LEU A 8 1.94 5.66 12.65
C LEU A 8 0.70 5.61 13.53
N ARG A 9 0.83 5.84 14.84
CA ARG A 9 -0.30 5.90 15.76
C ARG A 9 -1.35 6.91 15.30
N SER A 10 -0.93 8.14 15.02
CA SER A 10 -1.84 9.20 14.52
C SER A 10 -2.47 8.83 13.17
N GLY A 11 -1.71 8.16 12.29
CA GLY A 11 -2.20 7.58 11.05
C GLY A 11 -3.29 6.54 11.26
N LEU A 12 -3.09 5.59 12.18
CA LEU A 12 -4.06 4.56 12.52
C LEU A 12 -5.32 5.17 13.16
N GLU A 13 -5.19 6.14 14.06
CA GLU A 13 -6.32 6.87 14.67
C GLU A 13 -7.13 7.62 13.61
N THR A 14 -6.46 8.24 12.63
CA THR A 14 -7.10 8.91 11.50
C THR A 14 -7.83 7.92 10.61
N LEU A 15 -7.21 6.78 10.30
CA LEU A 15 -7.82 5.73 9.49
C LEU A 15 -8.98 5.03 10.23
N ALA A 16 -8.95 4.99 11.56
CA ALA A 16 -10.03 4.42 12.38
C ALA A 16 -11.29 5.30 12.40
N GLN A 17 -11.19 6.59 12.03
CA GLN A 17 -12.34 7.48 11.99
C GLN A 17 -13.45 6.96 11.06
N PRO A 18 -14.73 7.14 11.40
CA PRO A 18 -15.85 6.69 10.57
C PRO A 18 -15.76 7.23 9.13
N GLY A 19 -15.87 6.33 8.15
CA GLY A 19 -15.78 6.67 6.72
C GLY A 19 -14.37 6.92 6.19
N CYS A 20 -13.34 6.91 7.02
CA CYS A 20 -11.95 7.04 6.58
C CYS A 20 -11.40 5.67 6.18
N LEU A 21 -11.22 5.44 4.86
CA LEU A 21 -10.68 4.20 4.33
C LEU A 21 -9.24 4.33 3.81
N ALA A 22 -8.68 5.54 3.79
CA ALA A 22 -7.31 5.78 3.35
C ALA A 22 -6.75 7.08 3.92
N THR A 23 -5.50 7.05 4.36
CA THR A 23 -4.73 8.21 4.87
C THR A 23 -3.26 8.11 4.46
N SER A 24 -2.53 9.22 4.56
CA SER A 24 -1.09 9.28 4.28
C SER A 24 -0.43 10.36 5.12
N PHE A 25 0.75 10.08 5.66
CA PHE A 25 1.49 10.95 6.57
C PHE A 25 3.00 10.79 6.37
N GLU A 26 3.77 11.81 6.78
CA GLU A 26 5.23 11.75 6.76
C GLU A 26 5.74 10.66 7.71
N PHE A 27 6.70 9.87 7.24
CA PHE A 27 7.14 8.70 7.99
C PHE A 27 8.60 8.31 7.71
N PHE A 28 9.03 8.41 6.45
CA PHE A 28 10.36 8.00 6.00
C PHE A 28 11.29 9.21 5.87
N SER A 29 12.54 9.03 6.29
CA SER A 29 13.63 9.94 5.94
C SER A 29 14.04 9.76 4.48
N THR A 30 14.83 10.71 3.95
CA THR A 30 15.44 10.55 2.63
C THR A 30 16.32 9.30 2.55
N ASP A 31 17.08 8.99 3.60
CA ASP A 31 17.94 7.80 3.66
C ASP A 31 17.13 6.49 3.60
N ASP A 32 15.97 6.44 4.26
CA ASP A 32 15.07 5.28 4.17
C ASP A 32 14.61 5.07 2.72
N ILE A 33 14.16 6.16 2.08
CA ILE A 33 13.66 6.14 0.70
C ILE A 33 14.77 5.72 -0.26
N ASP A 34 15.97 6.28 -0.12
CA ASP A 34 17.11 5.96 -0.99
C ASP A 34 17.52 4.49 -0.85
N ARG A 35 17.59 3.96 0.37
CA ARG A 35 17.90 2.54 0.62
C ARG A 35 16.85 1.63 0.00
N LEU A 36 15.57 1.91 0.24
CA LEU A 36 14.47 1.12 -0.33
C LEU A 36 14.42 1.18 -1.85
N LYS A 37 14.70 2.36 -2.43
CA LYS A 37 14.79 2.57 -3.87
C LYS A 37 15.91 1.75 -4.50
N GLN A 38 17.11 1.83 -3.96
CA GLN A 38 18.27 1.08 -4.45
C GLN A 38 18.01 -0.42 -4.45
N PHE A 39 17.49 -0.94 -3.34
CA PHE A 39 17.15 -2.36 -3.22
C PHE A 39 16.04 -2.74 -4.21
N SER A 40 14.95 -1.97 -4.28
CA SER A 40 13.81 -2.23 -5.16
C SER A 40 14.18 -2.26 -6.65
N LEU A 41 15.11 -1.41 -7.09
CA LEU A 41 15.63 -1.38 -8.46
C LEU A 41 16.52 -2.58 -8.81
N SER A 42 17.06 -3.28 -7.81
CA SER A 42 17.86 -4.49 -8.01
C SER A 42 17.02 -5.76 -8.17
N LEU A 43 15.72 -5.71 -7.84
CA LEU A 43 14.85 -6.88 -7.86
C LEU A 43 14.54 -7.35 -9.30
N PRO A 44 14.36 -8.66 -9.52
CA PRO A 44 13.89 -9.17 -10.80
C PRO A 44 12.43 -8.74 -11.03
N MET A 45 12.22 -7.94 -12.07
CA MET A 45 10.91 -7.43 -12.47
C MET A 45 10.40 -8.17 -13.70
N ARG A 46 9.08 -8.36 -13.79
CA ARG A 46 8.40 -8.83 -15.00
C ARG A 46 7.26 -7.89 -15.37
N LYS A 47 6.92 -7.77 -16.66
CA LYS A 47 5.73 -7.00 -17.07
C LYS A 47 4.48 -7.57 -16.39
N ALA A 48 3.65 -6.68 -15.83
CA ALA A 48 2.36 -7.08 -15.27
C ALA A 48 1.41 -7.56 -16.39
N ARG A 49 0.41 -8.36 -16.02
CA ARG A 49 -0.64 -8.73 -16.98
C ARG A 49 -1.44 -7.48 -17.30
N PRO A 50 -1.62 -7.12 -18.57
CA PRO A 50 -2.21 -5.82 -18.94
C PRO A 50 -3.66 -5.65 -18.47
N VAL A 51 -4.38 -6.76 -18.30
CA VAL A 51 -5.73 -6.80 -17.75
C VAL A 51 -5.83 -7.96 -16.76
N VAL A 52 -6.40 -7.71 -15.58
CA VAL A 52 -6.72 -8.72 -14.57
C VAL A 52 -8.16 -8.53 -14.06
N GLY A 53 -8.69 -9.52 -13.33
CA GLY A 53 -10.04 -9.47 -12.77
C GLY A 53 -11.03 -10.38 -13.49
N ALA A 54 -12.20 -10.56 -12.87
CA ALA A 54 -13.30 -11.32 -13.47
C ALA A 54 -14.01 -10.49 -14.56
N PRO A 55 -14.78 -11.11 -15.47
CA PRO A 55 -15.59 -10.38 -16.44
C PRO A 55 -16.49 -9.32 -15.80
N GLY A 56 -16.47 -8.09 -16.33
CA GLY A 56 -17.17 -6.93 -15.76
C GLY A 56 -16.49 -6.32 -14.52
N ARG A 57 -15.37 -6.90 -14.07
CA ARG A 57 -14.52 -6.40 -12.99
C ARG A 57 -13.05 -6.36 -13.41
N GLU A 58 -12.81 -6.05 -14.68
CA GLU A 58 -11.47 -5.90 -15.23
C GLU A 58 -10.75 -4.69 -14.62
N VAL A 59 -9.42 -4.79 -14.53
CA VAL A 59 -8.49 -3.75 -14.09
C VAL A 59 -7.34 -3.72 -15.07
N THR A 60 -7.10 -2.57 -15.68
CA THR A 60 -5.96 -2.35 -16.57
C THR A 60 -4.70 -2.08 -15.75
N GLN A 61 -3.56 -2.58 -16.22
CA GLN A 61 -2.27 -2.44 -15.55
C GLN A 61 -1.19 -2.11 -16.59
N ASP A 62 -0.34 -1.12 -16.29
CA ASP A 62 0.77 -0.75 -17.15
C ASP A 62 2.05 -0.49 -16.34
N PHE A 63 2.63 -1.55 -15.78
CA PHE A 63 3.86 -1.49 -15.00
C PHE A 63 4.60 -2.82 -15.06
N ASP A 64 5.86 -2.80 -14.65
CA ASP A 64 6.63 -3.99 -14.28
C ASP A 64 6.46 -4.25 -12.78
N ILE A 65 6.52 -5.52 -12.38
CA ILE A 65 6.27 -5.94 -11.01
C ILE A 65 7.21 -7.06 -10.59
N CYS A 66 7.73 -6.97 -9.37
CA CYS A 66 8.29 -8.08 -8.61
C CYS A 66 7.21 -8.53 -7.62
N PHE A 67 6.63 -9.70 -7.85
CA PHE A 67 5.58 -10.26 -7.01
C PHE A 67 5.56 -11.80 -7.07
N PRO A 68 5.70 -12.50 -5.92
CA PRO A 68 6.03 -11.93 -4.61
C PRO A 68 7.45 -11.32 -4.60
N ALA A 69 7.60 -10.14 -4.00
CA ALA A 69 8.92 -9.56 -3.75
C ALA A 69 9.57 -10.28 -2.55
N PRO A 70 10.88 -10.53 -2.56
CA PRO A 70 11.54 -11.25 -1.48
C PRO A 70 11.61 -10.38 -0.22
N ARG A 71 11.24 -10.95 0.93
CA ARG A 71 11.49 -10.37 2.25
C ARG A 71 12.97 -10.58 2.61
N GLN A 72 13.82 -9.66 2.16
CA GLN A 72 15.26 -9.67 2.38
C GLN A 72 15.81 -8.23 2.42
N ASP A 73 16.92 -8.03 3.13
CA ASP A 73 17.64 -6.75 3.24
C ASP A 73 16.66 -5.58 3.52
N ALA A 74 16.66 -4.52 2.72
CA ALA A 74 15.86 -3.32 2.97
C ALA A 74 14.35 -3.57 3.04
N LEU A 75 13.82 -4.58 2.33
CA LEU A 75 12.41 -4.95 2.46
C LEU A 75 12.13 -5.68 3.78
N ASP A 76 13.06 -6.51 4.25
CA ASP A 76 12.92 -7.19 5.54
C ASP A 76 13.04 -6.21 6.72
N ASP A 77 14.00 -5.28 6.65
CA ASP A 77 14.14 -4.18 7.61
C ASP A 77 12.84 -3.35 7.69
N LEU A 78 12.24 -3.04 6.53
CA LEU A 78 10.98 -2.30 6.44
C LEU A 78 9.80 -3.08 7.03
N THR A 79 9.61 -4.35 6.64
CA THR A 79 8.49 -5.14 7.14
C THR A 79 8.60 -5.37 8.63
N SER A 80 9.79 -5.73 9.12
CA SER A 80 10.00 -6.00 10.54
C SER A 80 9.79 -4.74 11.38
N MET A 81 10.27 -3.57 10.92
CA MET A 81 10.03 -2.30 11.60
C MET A 81 8.55 -1.92 11.64
N LEU A 82 7.78 -2.14 10.56
CA LEU A 82 6.34 -1.86 10.56
C LEU A 82 5.57 -2.82 11.47
N GLU A 83 5.90 -4.12 11.44
CA GLU A 83 5.30 -5.13 12.32
C GLU A 83 5.56 -4.84 13.80
N GLU A 84 6.81 -4.54 14.17
CA GLU A 84 7.19 -4.17 15.54
C GLU A 84 6.45 -2.92 16.03
N LEU A 85 6.35 -1.88 15.19
CA LEU A 85 5.60 -0.66 15.55
C LEU A 85 4.10 -0.94 15.68
N ILE A 86 3.54 -1.80 14.84
CA ILE A 86 2.13 -2.19 14.92
C ILE A 86 1.87 -2.96 16.21
N ASP A 87 2.71 -3.95 16.54
CA ASP A 87 2.57 -4.75 17.75
C ASP A 87 2.65 -3.87 19.01
N ASP A 88 3.62 -2.94 19.05
CA ASP A 88 3.76 -1.98 20.13
C ASP A 88 2.58 -1.00 20.24
N ILE A 89 2.00 -0.56 19.13
CA ILE A 89 0.82 0.33 19.15
C ILE A 89 -0.46 -0.45 19.51
N ALA A 90 -0.63 -1.67 19.00
CA ALA A 90 -1.81 -2.50 19.22
C ALA A 90 -2.02 -2.86 20.71
N GLY A 91 -0.95 -2.87 21.52
CA GLY A 91 -1.08 -2.97 22.98
C GLY A 91 -1.95 -1.87 23.62
N ASP A 92 -2.14 -0.74 22.92
CA ASP A 92 -2.93 0.41 23.38
C ASP A 92 -4.26 0.59 22.61
N THR A 93 -4.59 -0.27 21.62
CA THR A 93 -5.76 -0.07 20.75
C THR A 93 -6.35 -1.36 20.17
N ASP A 94 -7.68 -1.41 20.05
CA ASP A 94 -8.41 -2.56 19.48
C ASP A 94 -8.70 -2.40 17.96
N VAL A 95 -7.96 -1.54 17.24
CA VAL A 95 -8.23 -1.28 15.81
C VAL A 95 -7.63 -2.32 14.87
N LEU A 96 -6.78 -3.23 15.35
CA LEU A 96 -6.12 -4.23 14.52
C LEU A 96 -5.88 -5.51 15.32
N ASP A 97 -6.21 -6.66 14.74
CA ASP A 97 -5.87 -7.96 15.31
C ASP A 97 -4.36 -8.22 15.22
N THR A 98 -3.78 -8.75 16.30
CA THR A 98 -2.39 -9.23 16.35
C THR A 98 -2.35 -10.77 16.53
N PRO A 99 -1.31 -11.46 16.03
CA PRO A 99 -0.14 -10.92 15.34
C PRO A 99 -0.47 -10.41 13.92
N PHE A 100 0.11 -9.27 13.56
CA PHE A 100 0.02 -8.72 12.21
C PHE A 100 1.32 -9.01 11.46
N GLU A 101 1.24 -9.70 10.32
CA GLU A 101 2.39 -10.10 9.51
C GLU A 101 2.27 -9.56 8.08
N LEU A 102 3.33 -8.95 7.58
CA LEU A 102 3.48 -8.52 6.20
C LEU A 102 4.10 -9.66 5.39
N ASN A 103 3.24 -10.53 4.87
CA ASN A 103 3.61 -11.74 4.13
C ASN A 103 3.30 -11.69 2.62
N ASP A 104 2.72 -10.59 2.12
CA ASP A 104 2.44 -10.36 0.71
C ASP A 104 3.04 -9.01 0.28
N LEU A 105 4.20 -9.08 -0.41
CA LEU A 105 5.01 -7.93 -0.80
C LEU A 105 5.01 -7.77 -2.32
N ALA A 106 4.74 -6.56 -2.80
CA ALA A 106 4.82 -6.21 -4.22
C ALA A 106 5.69 -4.98 -4.41
N VAL A 107 6.62 -5.03 -5.38
CA VAL A 107 7.34 -3.85 -5.87
C VAL A 107 6.89 -3.60 -7.30
N GLN A 108 6.44 -2.39 -7.59
CA GLN A 108 5.90 -1.99 -8.89
C GLN A 108 6.72 -0.84 -9.47
N HIS A 109 7.13 -0.98 -10.73
CA HIS A 109 7.87 0.01 -11.49
C HIS A 109 7.07 0.41 -12.73
N TYR A 110 6.58 1.65 -12.72
CA TYR A 110 5.82 2.26 -13.79
C TYR A 110 6.81 3.03 -14.68
N PRO A 111 6.94 2.69 -15.98
CA PRO A 111 7.79 3.46 -16.88
C PRO A 111 7.24 4.89 -17.06
N PRO A 112 8.06 5.84 -17.56
CA PRO A 112 7.57 7.16 -17.97
C PRO A 112 6.35 7.04 -18.89
N GLN A 113 5.36 7.90 -18.68
CA GLN A 113 4.09 7.92 -19.42
C GLN A 113 3.22 6.66 -19.28
N SER A 114 3.50 5.80 -18.31
CA SER A 114 2.63 4.68 -17.96
C SER A 114 1.18 5.13 -17.78
N ARG A 115 0.24 4.29 -18.23
CA ARG A 115 -1.19 4.49 -17.98
C ARG A 115 -1.59 4.24 -16.51
N GLY A 116 -0.71 3.62 -15.73
CA GLY A 116 -0.93 3.33 -14.33
C GLY A 116 -1.70 2.04 -14.08
N ILE A 117 -2.53 2.05 -13.05
CA ILE A 117 -3.44 0.95 -12.70
C ILE A 117 -4.85 1.50 -12.57
N GLY A 118 -5.83 0.84 -13.21
CA GLY A 118 -7.23 1.23 -13.17
C GLY A 118 -7.88 1.09 -11.79
N VAL A 119 -9.12 1.57 -11.67
CA VAL A 119 -9.89 1.55 -10.42
C VAL A 119 -10.12 0.12 -9.93
N HIS A 120 -9.69 -0.16 -8.70
CA HIS A 120 -9.81 -1.47 -8.09
C HIS A 120 -9.86 -1.39 -6.56
N MET A 121 -10.16 -2.53 -5.93
CA MET A 121 -9.93 -2.76 -4.50
C MET A 121 -8.93 -3.90 -4.35
N ASP A 122 -8.08 -3.81 -3.34
CA ASP A 122 -7.22 -4.91 -2.90
C ASP A 122 -8.08 -6.11 -2.48
N SER A 123 -7.59 -7.35 -2.59
CA SER A 123 -8.40 -8.56 -2.38
C SER A 123 -8.94 -8.68 -0.94
N LEU A 124 -10.12 -9.29 -0.76
CA LEU A 124 -10.71 -9.59 0.57
C LEU A 124 -9.87 -10.54 1.44
N ARG A 125 -8.86 -11.21 0.86
CA ARG A 125 -7.91 -12.05 1.62
C ARG A 125 -6.94 -11.22 2.46
N TYR A 126 -6.74 -9.95 2.10
CA TYR A 126 -5.87 -9.09 2.86
C TYR A 126 -6.59 -8.60 4.10
N ARG A 127 -5.91 -8.56 5.24
CA ARG A 127 -6.49 -8.23 6.54
C ARG A 127 -5.81 -7.01 7.15
N GLY A 128 -6.60 -6.23 7.89
CA GLY A 128 -6.12 -5.10 8.65
C GLY A 128 -5.72 -3.90 7.78
N LEU A 129 -4.48 -3.90 7.31
CA LEU A 129 -3.86 -2.76 6.65
C LEU A 129 -3.23 -3.15 5.32
N VAL A 130 -3.30 -2.23 4.36
CA VAL A 130 -2.48 -2.22 3.16
C VAL A 130 -1.58 -0.99 3.22
N PHE A 131 -0.28 -1.19 3.07
CA PHE A 131 0.72 -0.13 3.04
C PHE A 131 1.11 0.18 1.60
N ILE A 132 1.12 1.45 1.24
CA ILE A 132 1.58 1.95 -0.06
C ILE A 132 2.71 2.96 0.18
N ILE A 133 3.86 2.73 -0.45
CA ILE A 133 5.05 3.56 -0.29
C ILE A 133 5.58 3.90 -1.69
N THR A 134 5.56 5.18 -2.07
CA THR A 134 6.22 5.63 -3.29
C THR A 134 7.67 5.95 -2.99
N LEU A 135 8.58 5.40 -3.78
CA LEU A 135 10.03 5.54 -3.64
C LEU A 135 10.61 6.56 -4.61
N ASP A 136 9.98 6.72 -5.77
CA ASP A 136 10.45 7.63 -6.80
C ASP A 136 9.34 7.99 -7.80
N GLY A 137 9.56 9.10 -8.51
CA GLY A 137 8.75 9.51 -9.64
C GLY A 137 7.58 10.43 -9.28
N SER A 138 6.67 10.60 -10.25
CA SER A 138 5.54 11.52 -10.15
C SER A 138 4.30 10.89 -10.78
N SER A 139 3.27 10.76 -9.96
CA SER A 139 1.99 10.14 -10.26
C SER A 139 0.87 10.82 -9.49
N ARG A 140 -0.36 10.41 -9.76
CA ARG A 140 -1.52 10.71 -8.94
C ARG A 140 -2.12 9.41 -8.44
N PHE A 141 -2.02 9.17 -7.14
CA PHE A 141 -2.79 8.13 -6.46
C PHE A 141 -4.09 8.71 -5.94
N CYS A 142 -5.18 8.03 -6.27
CA CYS A 142 -6.51 8.43 -5.87
C CYS A 142 -7.21 7.30 -5.14
N VAL A 143 -8.05 7.68 -4.19
CA VAL A 143 -9.15 6.82 -3.72
C VAL A 143 -10.48 7.42 -4.16
N CYS A 144 -11.47 6.57 -4.38
CA CYS A 144 -12.76 6.97 -4.96
C CYS A 144 -13.92 6.17 -4.33
N ASP A 145 -15.15 6.60 -4.62
CA ASP A 145 -16.35 6.05 -3.98
C ASP A 145 -16.82 4.76 -4.65
N ASP A 146 -16.51 4.58 -5.93
CA ASP A 146 -16.96 3.45 -6.74
C ASP A 146 -15.94 3.03 -7.81
N ARG A 147 -16.37 2.05 -8.61
CA ARG A 147 -15.60 1.44 -9.70
C ARG A 147 -15.43 2.34 -10.92
N GLU A 148 -16.29 3.34 -11.08
CA GLU A 148 -16.21 4.34 -12.16
C GLU A 148 -15.22 5.46 -11.83
N GLY A 149 -14.69 5.48 -10.59
CA GLY A 149 -13.78 6.51 -10.12
C GLY A 149 -14.47 7.79 -9.67
N SER A 150 -15.78 7.72 -9.35
CA SER A 150 -16.51 8.88 -8.87
C SER A 150 -15.99 9.36 -7.52
N GLY A 151 -16.09 10.67 -7.25
CA GLY A 151 -15.60 11.24 -5.99
C GLY A 151 -14.08 11.14 -5.77
N ALA A 152 -13.29 10.90 -6.82
CA ALA A 152 -11.86 10.67 -6.70
C ALA A 152 -11.14 11.81 -5.92
N ARG A 153 -10.52 11.42 -4.81
CA ARG A 153 -9.68 12.28 -3.97
C ARG A 153 -8.23 11.84 -4.07
N VAL A 154 -7.34 12.81 -4.32
CA VAL A 154 -5.90 12.56 -4.37
C VAL A 154 -5.41 12.32 -2.95
N LEU A 155 -4.64 11.25 -2.77
CA LEU A 155 -3.86 11.01 -1.57
C LEU A 155 -2.41 11.39 -1.88
N ASP A 156 -1.84 12.29 -1.08
CA ASP A 156 -0.43 12.63 -1.23
C ASP A 156 0.43 11.42 -0.84
N GLU A 157 1.04 10.77 -1.82
CA GLU A 157 1.93 9.64 -1.66
C GLU A 157 3.36 9.98 -2.09
N SER A 158 3.76 11.26 -2.02
CA SER A 158 5.13 11.67 -2.35
C SER A 158 6.18 10.89 -1.54
N PRO A 159 7.39 10.66 -2.09
CA PRO A 159 8.45 9.96 -1.37
C PRO A 159 8.73 10.61 -0.01
N GLY A 160 8.83 9.78 1.03
CA GLY A 160 8.88 10.21 2.43
C GLY A 160 7.59 9.91 3.21
N ARG A 161 6.48 9.66 2.51
CA ARG A 161 5.17 9.38 3.12
C ARG A 161 4.85 7.89 3.19
N LEU A 162 4.07 7.51 4.20
CA LEU A 162 3.46 6.19 4.33
C LEU A 162 1.96 6.31 4.06
N GLY A 163 1.49 5.69 2.96
CA GLY A 163 0.08 5.54 2.67
C GLY A 163 -0.49 4.31 3.36
N LEU A 164 -1.64 4.47 4.01
CA LEU A 164 -2.41 3.37 4.59
C LEU A 164 -3.78 3.28 3.93
N LEU A 165 -4.18 2.08 3.55
CA LEU A 165 -5.55 1.75 3.19
C LEU A 165 -6.12 0.77 4.21
N SER A 166 -7.39 0.97 4.54
CA SER A 166 -8.16 0.04 5.36
C SER A 166 -8.39 -1.28 4.61
N ALA A 167 -8.34 -2.40 5.33
CA ALA A 167 -8.71 -3.72 4.85
C ALA A 167 -9.65 -4.42 5.86
N PRO A 168 -10.29 -5.55 5.50
CA PRO A 168 -11.13 -6.30 6.42
C PRO A 168 -10.40 -6.62 7.74
N GLY A 169 -11.06 -6.41 8.87
CA GLY A 169 -10.52 -6.57 10.22
C GLY A 169 -10.01 -5.29 10.88
N PHE A 170 -9.76 -4.22 10.12
CA PHE A 170 -9.31 -2.96 10.73
C PHE A 170 -10.49 -2.12 11.27
N ALA A 171 -10.34 -1.65 12.51
CA ALA A 171 -11.34 -0.91 13.27
C ALA A 171 -12.72 -1.59 13.28
N GLY A 172 -12.74 -2.93 13.36
CA GLY A 172 -13.96 -3.74 13.33
C GLY A 172 -14.71 -3.76 11.98
N ARG A 173 -14.11 -3.24 10.90
CA ARG A 173 -14.74 -3.19 9.57
C ARG A 173 -14.53 -4.50 8.82
N GLU A 174 -15.58 -5.01 8.20
CA GLU A 174 -15.55 -6.27 7.45
C GLU A 174 -16.13 -6.13 6.04
N GLY A 175 -15.87 -7.13 5.19
CA GLY A 175 -16.47 -7.22 3.86
C GLY A 175 -16.00 -6.15 2.87
N GLU A 176 -16.77 -5.92 1.79
CA GLU A 176 -16.31 -5.04 0.70
C GLU A 176 -16.13 -3.58 1.13
N GLY A 177 -17.00 -3.06 1.99
CA GLY A 177 -16.97 -1.66 2.45
C GLY A 177 -15.81 -1.31 3.38
N SER A 178 -15.00 -2.28 3.79
CA SER A 178 -13.79 -2.06 4.59
C SER A 178 -12.58 -1.62 3.75
N ARG A 179 -12.68 -1.66 2.41
CA ARG A 179 -11.58 -1.40 1.47
C ARG A 179 -11.92 -0.23 0.55
N PRO A 180 -11.00 0.71 0.32
CA PRO A 180 -11.24 1.79 -0.63
C PRO A 180 -11.08 1.30 -2.08
N PHE A 181 -11.92 1.81 -2.98
CA PHE A 181 -11.54 1.85 -4.39
C PHE A 181 -10.39 2.83 -4.58
N HIS A 182 -9.40 2.44 -5.37
CA HIS A 182 -8.22 3.26 -5.63
C HIS A 182 -7.61 2.98 -7.00
N PHE A 183 -6.82 3.93 -7.48
CA PHE A 183 -6.12 3.86 -8.76
C PHE A 183 -4.88 4.75 -8.77
N VAL A 184 -4.00 4.52 -9.74
CA VAL A 184 -2.85 5.39 -10.02
C VAL A 184 -2.90 5.81 -11.47
N ASP A 185 -2.79 7.10 -11.74
CA ASP A 185 -2.70 7.64 -13.10
C ASP A 185 -1.74 8.84 -13.18
N ARG A 186 -1.74 9.53 -14.33
CA ARG A 186 -0.92 10.72 -14.60
C ARG A 186 0.57 10.52 -14.30
N ILE A 187 1.10 9.33 -14.60
CA ILE A 187 2.52 9.05 -14.48
C ILE A 187 3.28 9.83 -15.55
N THR A 188 4.22 10.67 -15.12
CA THR A 188 5.02 11.50 -16.03
C THR A 188 6.43 10.95 -16.16
N GLY A 189 7.27 11.11 -15.12
CA GLY A 189 8.66 10.66 -15.07
C GLY A 189 8.87 9.20 -14.66
N GLY A 190 7.79 8.41 -14.61
CA GLY A 190 7.77 7.07 -14.02
C GLY A 190 7.30 7.10 -12.56
N ARG A 191 7.20 5.93 -11.95
CA ARG A 191 6.86 5.73 -10.53
C ARG A 191 7.46 4.42 -10.04
N LEU A 192 8.11 4.41 -8.88
CA LEU A 192 8.52 3.18 -8.20
C LEU A 192 7.79 3.12 -6.86
N SER A 193 7.16 1.99 -6.55
CA SER A 193 6.42 1.84 -5.29
C SER A 193 6.46 0.45 -4.70
N ILE A 194 6.26 0.38 -3.39
CA ILE A 194 6.08 -0.85 -2.63
C ILE A 194 4.61 -0.91 -2.16
N GLY A 195 4.02 -2.10 -2.26
CA GLY A 195 2.76 -2.46 -1.61
C GLY A 195 2.98 -3.62 -0.64
N LEU A 196 2.60 -3.47 0.63
CA LEU A 196 2.74 -4.49 1.67
C LEU A 196 1.35 -4.84 2.23
N ARG A 197 1.06 -6.14 2.37
CA ARG A 197 -0.20 -6.62 2.93
C ARG A 197 0.02 -7.80 3.87
N HIS A 198 -0.92 -7.96 4.80
CA HIS A 198 -1.15 -9.20 5.52
C HIS A 198 -2.17 -10.04 4.75
N ASN A 199 -1.75 -11.16 4.18
CA ASN A 199 -2.65 -12.16 3.59
C ASN A 199 -2.97 -13.26 4.61
N SER A 200 -4.24 -13.38 5.00
CA SER A 200 -4.68 -14.38 5.99
C SER A 200 -4.87 -15.78 5.41
N LYS A 201 -4.73 -15.91 4.09
CA LYS A 201 -4.61 -17.20 3.42
C LYS A 201 -3.13 -17.40 3.10
N PRO A 202 -2.42 -18.35 3.74
CA PRO A 202 -1.05 -18.65 3.34
C PRO A 202 -1.03 -18.96 1.83
N PRO A 203 0.07 -18.63 1.12
CA PRO A 203 0.21 -19.02 -0.27
C PRO A 203 0.05 -20.54 -0.39
N ASP A 204 -0.75 -20.98 -1.38
CA ASP A 204 -0.85 -22.40 -1.75
C ASP A 204 0.53 -22.98 -2.12
#